data_AF-A0A833SU12-F1
#
_entry.id   AF-A0A833SU12-F1
#
_cell.length_a   1.000
_cell.length_b   1.000
_cell.length_c   1.000
_cell.angle_alpha   90.00
_cell.angle_beta   90.00
_cell.angle_gamma   90.00
#
_symmetry.space_group_name_H-M   'P 1'
#
loop_
_entity.id
_entity.type
_entity.pdbx_description
1 polymer ?
#
loop_
_entity_poly.entity_id
_entity_poly.type
_entity_poly.pdbx_seq_one_letter_code
_entity_poly.pdbx_strand_id
1 'polypeptide(L)'
;MKQNPDLPRRQRQFLLTLVGLCLLILLLDSSLLDGGIKDSFAANLDDKTANNSLNNVPVPAWVQSNSDTEVPVADRLHLSLLHEACIANKDAVIPWQFGSPRDGHQRQNATADNDYELINRNDSNLREKLKQCPDVDIFLPLGLRGNGYCEDAVAYAKYLDSRLLPMWALEIKLYDDSLGREVDYFDLCSKTPMIFFNHYWNGVSESPRWPKDKPLFLMPNIEMFELTATHYWRVDVVLCKTHVCYDRVTRWYSENGSPRNVKVFYTKHTSSDQAEFARQRQGSNSIAPKDFSSVKFIHTAGSSVWKARTHTR
;
A
#
# COMPACT_ATOMS: atom_id res chain seq x y z
N MET A 1 45.53 -2.86 -64.31
CA MET A 1 44.29 -3.08 -63.52
C MET A 1 43.51 -1.76 -63.50
N LYS A 2 42.32 -1.73 -64.11
CA LYS A 2 41.46 -0.55 -64.18
C LYS A 2 40.81 -0.33 -62.81
N GLN A 3 41.06 0.83 -62.19
CA GLN A 3 40.36 1.27 -60.99
C GLN A 3 38.91 1.63 -61.33
N ASN A 4 37.98 1.08 -60.55
CA ASN A 4 36.55 1.26 -60.72
C ASN A 4 36.09 2.54 -59.99
N PRO A 5 35.62 3.59 -60.68
CA PRO A 5 35.38 4.91 -60.08
C PRO A 5 34.07 5.04 -59.28
N ASP A 6 33.28 3.96 -59.13
CA ASP A 6 31.93 4.00 -58.54
C ASP A 6 31.82 3.65 -57.05
N LEU A 7 32.93 3.30 -56.38
CA LEU A 7 32.91 2.96 -54.95
C LEU A 7 32.57 4.13 -53.99
N PRO A 8 32.98 5.40 -54.23
CA PRO A 8 32.67 6.49 -53.30
C PRO A 8 31.22 7.01 -53.44
N ARG A 9 30.50 6.67 -54.51
CA ARG A 9 29.13 7.13 -54.76
C ARG A 9 28.09 6.32 -53.98
N ARG A 10 28.30 5.00 -53.86
CA ARG A 10 27.43 4.09 -53.08
C ARG A 10 27.54 4.32 -51.58
N GLN A 11 28.73 4.56 -51.04
CA GLN A 11 28.91 4.87 -49.61
C GLN A 11 28.32 6.24 -49.24
N ARG A 12 28.42 7.25 -50.12
CA ARG A 12 27.76 8.55 -49.92
C ARG A 12 26.23 8.43 -49.95
N GLN A 13 25.67 7.62 -50.85
CA GLN A 13 24.22 7.37 -50.86
C GLN A 13 23.73 6.67 -49.59
N PHE A 14 24.50 5.71 -49.06
CA PHE A 14 24.14 5.00 -47.82
C PHE A 14 24.23 5.89 -46.57
N LEU A 15 25.20 6.80 -46.50
CA LEU A 15 25.31 7.78 -45.42
C LEU A 15 24.19 8.83 -45.50
N LEU A 16 23.83 9.28 -46.70
CA LEU A 16 22.73 10.22 -46.90
C LEU A 16 21.37 9.62 -46.55
N THR A 17 21.13 8.33 -46.85
CA THR A 17 19.90 7.65 -46.44
C THR A 17 19.84 7.43 -44.92
N LEU A 18 20.97 7.11 -44.27
CA LEU A 18 21.01 6.95 -42.81
C LEU A 18 20.77 8.28 -42.06
N VAL A 19 21.39 9.37 -42.53
CA VAL A 19 21.18 10.71 -41.96
C VAL A 19 19.74 11.19 -42.21
N GLY A 20 19.17 10.90 -43.39
CA GLY A 20 17.77 11.17 -43.68
C GLY A 20 16.81 10.42 -42.76
N LEU A 21 17.10 9.14 -42.45
CA LEU A 21 16.28 8.34 -41.52
C LEU A 21 16.36 8.86 -40.08
N CYS A 22 17.54 9.24 -39.61
CA CYS A 22 17.72 9.82 -38.28
C CYS A 22 17.04 11.19 -38.14
N LEU A 23 17.06 12.02 -39.19
CA LEU A 23 16.32 13.28 -39.22
C LEU A 23 14.81 13.05 -39.23
N LEU A 24 14.32 12.01 -39.90
CA LEU A 24 12.88 11.66 -39.90
C LEU A 24 12.42 11.18 -38.51
N ILE A 25 13.24 10.40 -37.80
CA ILE A 25 12.97 9.96 -36.42
C ILE A 25 12.98 11.15 -35.46
N LEU A 26 13.96 12.04 -35.57
CA LEU A 26 14.00 13.27 -34.76
C LEU A 26 12.82 14.20 -35.06
N LEU A 27 12.38 14.31 -36.32
CA LEU A 27 11.20 15.10 -36.68
C LEU A 27 9.90 14.46 -36.19
N LEU A 28 9.79 13.13 -36.16
CA LEU A 28 8.66 12.40 -35.58
C LEU A 28 8.61 12.56 -34.05
N ASP A 29 9.75 12.49 -33.37
CA ASP A 29 9.83 12.75 -31.92
C ASP A 29 9.55 14.24 -31.59
N SER A 30 9.98 15.17 -32.45
CA SER A 30 9.68 16.60 -32.32
C SER A 30 8.20 16.93 -32.54
N SER A 31 7.54 16.23 -33.47
CA SER A 31 6.12 16.44 -33.77
C SER A 31 5.18 15.69 -32.82
N LEU A 32 5.69 14.70 -32.06
CA LEU A 32 5.02 14.13 -30.89
C LEU A 32 5.19 15.00 -29.62
N LEU A 33 6.18 15.89 -29.59
CA LEU A 33 6.47 16.77 -28.44
C LEU A 33 5.90 18.19 -28.57
N ASP A 34 5.36 18.59 -29.74
CA ASP A 34 4.85 19.95 -29.99
C ASP A 34 3.32 20.01 -30.20
N GLY A 35 2.61 18.98 -29.75
CA GLY A 35 1.17 19.02 -29.49
C GLY A 35 0.91 19.47 -28.05
N GLY A 36 0.91 20.78 -27.81
CA GLY A 36 0.72 21.36 -26.48
C GLY A 36 -0.54 20.84 -25.76
N ILE A 37 -0.34 20.36 -24.52
CA ILE A 37 -1.40 20.24 -23.51
C ILE A 37 -0.98 21.11 -22.33
N LYS A 38 -1.08 22.42 -22.52
CA LYS A 38 -1.48 23.32 -21.43
C LYS A 38 -2.99 23.43 -21.52
N ASP A 39 -3.67 22.53 -20.81
CA ASP A 39 -4.92 22.79 -20.08
C ASP A 39 -5.49 21.45 -19.59
N SER A 40 -5.83 21.43 -18.30
CA SER A 40 -6.88 20.60 -17.71
C SER A 40 -6.70 19.07 -17.74
N PHE A 41 -5.90 18.55 -16.82
CA PHE A 41 -6.18 17.24 -16.22
C PHE A 41 -6.56 17.44 -14.74
N ALA A 42 -7.70 18.10 -14.53
CA ALA A 42 -8.58 17.65 -13.47
C ALA A 42 -8.93 16.20 -13.83
N ALA A 43 -8.53 15.26 -12.99
CA ALA A 43 -8.94 13.87 -13.13
C ALA A 43 -10.47 13.82 -13.15
N ASN A 44 -11.06 13.67 -14.33
CA ASN A 44 -12.43 13.22 -14.49
C ASN A 44 -12.48 11.77 -14.00
N LEU A 45 -12.64 11.62 -12.69
CA LEU A 45 -13.16 10.41 -12.06
C LEU A 45 -14.65 10.36 -12.41
N ASP A 46 -14.97 9.98 -13.64
CA ASP A 46 -16.34 9.84 -14.12
C ASP A 46 -16.54 8.38 -14.58
N ASP A 47 -16.36 7.45 -13.65
CA ASP A 47 -16.92 6.10 -13.77
C ASP A 47 -18.44 6.20 -13.54
N LYS A 48 -19.17 6.39 -14.64
CA LYS A 48 -20.62 6.60 -14.70
C LYS A 48 -21.47 5.38 -14.29
N THR A 49 -20.97 4.52 -13.40
CA THR A 49 -21.73 3.37 -12.89
C THR A 49 -21.66 3.14 -11.37
N ALA A 50 -21.07 4.04 -10.58
CA ALA A 50 -21.02 3.93 -9.11
C ALA A 50 -21.66 5.12 -8.34
N ASN A 51 -22.46 5.94 -9.02
CA ASN A 51 -23.11 7.10 -8.41
C ASN A 51 -24.34 6.69 -7.60
N ASN A 52 -24.16 6.43 -6.29
CA ASN A 52 -25.03 6.98 -5.23
C ASN A 52 -24.68 6.57 -3.78
N SER A 53 -23.56 5.88 -3.50
CA SER A 53 -23.28 5.43 -2.11
C SER A 53 -21.96 5.90 -1.50
N LEU A 54 -21.01 6.47 -2.24
CA LEU A 54 -19.68 6.84 -1.71
C LEU A 54 -19.53 8.33 -1.31
N ASN A 55 -20.54 9.16 -1.54
CA ASN A 55 -20.43 10.62 -1.37
C ASN A 55 -20.50 11.13 0.08
N ASN A 56 -20.63 10.25 1.08
CA ASN A 56 -20.82 10.64 2.48
C ASN A 56 -19.70 10.22 3.43
N VAL A 57 -18.55 9.76 2.94
CA VAL A 57 -17.39 9.52 3.82
C VAL A 57 -16.75 10.88 4.14
N PRO A 58 -16.71 11.32 5.41
CA PRO A 58 -16.05 12.56 5.78
C PRO A 58 -14.55 12.41 5.58
N VAL A 59 -14.04 12.96 4.48
CA VAL A 59 -12.60 12.97 4.20
C VAL A 59 -12.00 14.26 4.79
N PRO A 60 -10.88 14.21 5.55
CA PRO A 60 -10.26 15.41 6.09
C PRO A 60 -9.97 16.45 5.01
N ALA A 61 -10.15 17.74 5.33
CA ALA A 61 -10.00 18.83 4.36
C ALA A 61 -8.60 18.87 3.71
N TRP A 62 -7.54 18.47 4.43
CA TRP A 62 -6.18 18.40 3.91
C TRP A 62 -5.98 17.30 2.85
N VAL A 63 -6.83 16.27 2.85
CA VAL A 63 -6.81 15.22 1.81
C VAL A 63 -7.49 15.70 0.53
N GLN A 64 -8.49 16.58 0.65
CA GLN A 64 -9.22 17.15 -0.48
C GLN A 64 -8.54 18.39 -1.08
N SER A 65 -7.55 18.98 -0.39
CA SER A 65 -6.89 20.19 -0.86
C SER A 65 -5.93 19.90 -2.02
N ASN A 66 -6.10 20.63 -3.13
CA ASN A 66 -5.15 20.63 -4.26
C ASN A 66 -3.88 21.46 -3.98
N SER A 67 -3.72 22.01 -2.78
CA SER A 67 -2.53 22.74 -2.33
C SER A 67 -1.53 21.81 -1.64
N ASP A 68 -0.26 22.26 -1.55
CA ASP A 68 0.81 21.64 -0.74
C ASP A 68 0.55 21.78 0.77
N THR A 69 -0.68 21.55 1.22
CA THR A 69 -1.08 21.63 2.62
C THR A 69 -0.41 20.50 3.38
N GLU A 70 0.45 20.86 4.34
CA GLU A 70 1.15 19.89 5.17
C GLU A 70 0.16 19.04 5.97
N VAL A 71 0.37 17.73 5.99
CA VAL A 71 -0.43 16.81 6.81
C VAL A 71 -0.26 17.18 8.29
N PRO A 72 -1.35 17.33 9.06
CA PRO A 72 -1.26 17.71 10.47
C PRO A 72 -0.33 16.80 11.27
N VAL A 73 0.38 17.38 12.24
CA VAL A 73 1.31 16.62 13.11
C VAL A 73 0.59 15.48 13.83
N ALA A 74 -0.60 15.73 14.37
CA ALA A 74 -1.40 14.71 15.05
C ALA A 74 -1.73 13.52 14.14
N ASP A 75 -2.03 13.79 12.86
CA ASP A 75 -2.30 12.80 11.84
C ASP A 75 -1.05 11.95 11.53
N ARG A 76 0.11 12.58 11.36
CA ARG A 76 1.38 11.86 11.13
C ARG A 76 1.81 11.05 12.34
N LEU A 77 1.62 11.59 13.54
CA LEU A 77 1.97 10.94 14.79
C LEU A 77 1.11 9.69 15.03
N HIS A 78 -0.15 9.68 14.61
CA HIS A 78 -1.01 8.50 14.71
C HIS A 78 -0.44 7.31 13.91
N LEU A 79 0.07 7.55 12.69
CA LEU A 79 0.74 6.50 11.90
C LEU A 79 1.97 5.94 12.62
N SER A 80 2.76 6.80 13.28
CA SER A 80 3.93 6.37 14.05
C SER A 80 3.57 5.55 15.29
N LEU A 81 2.48 5.90 15.99
CA LEU A 81 1.99 5.14 17.15
C LEU A 81 1.46 3.76 16.74
N LEU A 82 0.67 3.68 15.67
CA LEU A 82 0.22 2.40 15.12
C LEU A 82 1.40 1.54 14.63
N HIS A 83 2.42 2.17 14.02
CA HIS A 83 3.63 1.50 13.57
C HIS A 83 4.40 0.88 14.73
N GLU A 84 4.63 1.66 15.79
CA GLU A 84 5.27 1.18 17.02
C GLU A 84 4.48 0.02 17.63
N ALA A 85 3.15 0.15 17.77
CA ALA A 85 2.31 -0.91 18.29
C ALA A 85 2.40 -2.18 17.44
N CYS A 86 2.44 -2.06 16.11
CA CYS A 86 2.59 -3.19 15.19
C CYS A 86 3.88 -3.96 15.42
N ILE A 87 4.98 -3.27 15.70
CA ILE A 87 6.28 -3.87 15.94
C ILE A 87 6.37 -4.47 17.35
N ALA A 88 5.89 -3.74 18.36
CA ALA A 88 5.98 -4.12 19.77
C ALA A 88 5.00 -5.25 20.14
N ASN A 89 3.77 -5.18 19.65
CA ASN A 89 2.66 -6.07 20.01
C ASN A 89 2.35 -7.05 18.87
N LYS A 90 3.33 -7.89 18.51
CA LYS A 90 3.23 -8.76 17.33
C LYS A 90 2.05 -9.73 17.35
N ASP A 91 1.66 -10.18 18.54
CA ASP A 91 0.56 -11.13 18.72
C ASP A 91 -0.76 -10.44 19.09
N ALA A 92 -0.86 -9.11 19.11
CA ALA A 92 -2.13 -8.42 19.38
C ALA A 92 -2.89 -8.11 18.07
N VAL A 93 -4.22 -8.04 18.16
CA VAL A 93 -4.99 -7.31 17.15
C VAL A 93 -4.86 -5.82 17.45
N ILE A 94 -4.52 -5.04 16.43
CA ILE A 94 -4.24 -3.60 16.57
C ILE A 94 -5.29 -2.82 15.80
N PRO A 95 -6.27 -2.22 16.48
CA PRO A 95 -7.29 -1.42 15.84
C PRO A 95 -6.82 0.02 15.60
N TRP A 96 -7.41 0.70 14.62
CA TRP A 96 -7.07 2.07 14.25
C TRP A 96 -7.29 3.10 15.37
N GLN A 97 -8.10 2.77 16.39
CA GLN A 97 -8.33 3.62 17.55
C GLN A 97 -7.09 3.79 18.43
N PHE A 98 -6.14 2.84 18.37
CA PHE A 98 -4.92 2.90 19.17
C PHE A 98 -4.08 4.15 18.83
N GLY A 99 -3.87 5.04 19.80
CA GLY A 99 -3.15 6.29 19.59
C GLY A 99 -3.86 7.30 18.64
N SER A 100 -5.16 7.10 18.39
CA SER A 100 -5.97 7.99 17.55
C SER A 100 -6.11 9.38 18.19
N PRO A 101 -5.95 10.47 17.40
CA PRO A 101 -6.22 11.81 17.88
C PRO A 101 -7.71 12.13 17.99
N ARG A 102 -8.60 11.33 17.36
CA ARG A 102 -10.06 11.59 17.35
C ARG A 102 -10.67 11.49 18.75
N ASP A 103 -10.13 10.59 19.57
CA ASP A 103 -10.63 10.27 20.91
C ASP A 103 -9.70 10.79 22.03
N GLY A 104 -8.72 11.61 21.69
CA GLY A 104 -7.81 12.24 22.66
C GLY A 104 -6.75 11.32 23.26
N HIS A 105 -6.48 10.16 22.63
CA HIS A 105 -5.53 9.17 23.15
C HIS A 105 -4.06 9.48 22.83
N GLN A 106 -3.81 10.53 22.06
CA GLN A 106 -2.47 10.95 21.67
C GLN A 106 -1.91 11.95 22.70
N ARG A 107 -0.83 11.58 23.39
CA ARG A 107 -0.17 12.42 24.40
C ARG A 107 0.94 13.28 23.79
N GLN A 108 1.29 14.36 24.49
CA GLN A 108 2.28 15.36 24.04
C GLN A 108 3.69 14.79 23.82
N ASN A 109 4.04 13.71 24.51
CA ASN A 109 5.32 13.01 24.41
C ASN A 109 5.31 11.89 23.35
N ALA A 110 4.38 11.93 22.39
CA ALA A 110 4.25 10.90 21.35
C ALA A 110 4.11 9.47 21.93
N THR A 111 3.22 9.35 22.93
CA THR A 111 2.73 8.07 23.44
C THR A 111 1.21 7.99 23.29
N ALA A 112 0.71 6.77 23.21
CA ALA A 112 -0.71 6.48 23.37
C ALA A 112 -1.01 6.20 24.85
N ASP A 113 -2.24 6.45 25.30
CA ASP A 113 -2.70 6.12 26.66
C ASP A 113 -3.80 5.06 26.70
N ASN A 114 -4.08 4.45 25.55
CA ASN A 114 -5.18 3.53 25.33
C ASN A 114 -4.69 2.13 24.97
N ASP A 115 -3.71 1.61 25.71
CA ASP A 115 -3.22 0.23 25.55
C ASP A 115 -4.34 -0.83 25.67
N TYR A 116 -5.45 -0.50 26.35
CA TYR A 116 -6.64 -1.35 26.45
C TYR A 116 -7.39 -1.53 25.12
N GLU A 117 -7.14 -0.69 24.11
CA GLU A 117 -7.65 -0.88 22.75
C GLU A 117 -6.96 -2.05 22.04
N LEU A 118 -5.75 -2.43 22.46
CA LEU A 118 -5.10 -3.64 21.93
C LEU A 118 -5.93 -4.86 22.34
N ILE A 119 -6.29 -5.69 21.36
CA ILE A 119 -7.12 -6.86 21.61
C ILE A 119 -6.21 -8.09 21.69
N ASN A 120 -6.23 -8.76 22.85
CA ASN A 120 -5.39 -9.92 23.14
C ASN A 120 -6.24 -11.20 23.22
N ARG A 121 -5.60 -12.35 23.00
CA ARG A 121 -6.26 -13.66 23.01
C ARG A 121 -6.98 -13.99 24.33
N ASN A 122 -6.52 -13.40 25.43
CA ASN A 122 -7.03 -13.69 26.77
C ASN A 122 -8.02 -12.61 27.27
N ASP A 123 -8.45 -11.69 26.40
CA ASP A 123 -9.42 -10.66 26.77
C ASP A 123 -10.76 -11.32 27.15
N SER A 124 -11.35 -10.91 28.28
CA SER A 124 -12.61 -11.46 28.77
C SER A 124 -13.80 -11.17 27.85
N ASN A 125 -13.73 -10.08 27.08
CA ASN A 125 -14.75 -9.64 26.11
C ASN A 125 -14.29 -9.81 24.65
N LEU A 126 -13.45 -10.81 24.39
CA LEU A 126 -12.81 -11.00 23.09
C LEU A 126 -13.81 -11.17 21.95
N ARG A 127 -14.91 -11.90 22.15
CA ARG A 127 -15.93 -12.11 21.13
C ARG A 127 -16.59 -10.78 20.73
N GLU A 128 -16.95 -9.97 21.72
CA GLU A 128 -17.59 -8.68 21.52
C GLU A 128 -16.67 -7.71 20.77
N LYS A 129 -15.37 -7.75 21.08
CA LYS A 129 -14.33 -7.00 20.38
C LYS A 129 -14.15 -7.47 18.92
N LEU A 130 -14.06 -8.78 18.68
CA LEU A 130 -13.85 -9.33 17.33
C LEU A 130 -15.09 -9.17 16.42
N LYS A 131 -16.29 -9.22 16.99
CA LYS A 131 -17.58 -9.04 16.27
C LYS A 131 -17.76 -7.63 15.69
N GLN A 132 -17.01 -6.64 16.16
CA GLN A 132 -16.97 -5.31 15.56
C GLN A 132 -16.17 -5.35 14.26
N CYS A 133 -16.84 -5.73 13.18
CA CYS A 133 -16.22 -5.91 11.87
C CYS A 133 -16.12 -4.57 11.13
N PRO A 134 -14.90 -4.09 10.80
CA PRO A 134 -14.74 -2.92 9.94
C PRO A 134 -15.15 -3.22 8.49
N ASP A 135 -15.13 -2.17 7.64
CA ASP A 135 -15.37 -2.28 6.20
C ASP A 135 -14.28 -3.10 5.49
N VAL A 136 -13.12 -3.26 6.11
CA VAL A 136 -12.03 -4.11 5.65
C VAL A 136 -11.15 -4.48 6.84
N ASP A 137 -10.67 -5.71 6.90
CA ASP A 137 -9.66 -6.16 7.88
C ASP A 137 -8.32 -6.38 7.18
N ILE A 138 -7.22 -6.34 7.94
CA ILE A 138 -5.86 -6.53 7.42
C ILE A 138 -5.25 -7.77 8.05
N PHE A 139 -4.93 -8.78 7.25
CA PHE A 139 -4.16 -9.92 7.76
C PHE A 139 -2.67 -9.58 7.77
N LEU A 140 -2.07 -9.59 8.96
CA LEU A 140 -0.65 -9.34 9.14
C LEU A 140 -0.06 -10.33 10.17
N PRO A 141 0.47 -11.48 9.70
CA PRO A 141 0.98 -12.53 10.58
C PRO A 141 2.25 -12.09 11.31
N LEU A 142 2.54 -12.73 12.45
CA LEU A 142 3.62 -12.36 13.37
C LEU A 142 4.99 -12.20 12.67
N GLY A 143 5.30 -13.08 11.72
CA GLY A 143 6.56 -13.06 10.98
C GLY A 143 6.75 -11.84 10.07
N LEU A 144 5.66 -11.16 9.69
CA LEU A 144 5.71 -9.94 8.88
C LEU A 144 5.70 -8.66 9.71
N ARG A 145 5.39 -8.73 11.01
CA ARG A 145 5.34 -7.56 11.88
C ARG A 145 6.75 -7.05 12.20
N GLY A 146 7.23 -6.18 11.33
CA GLY A 146 8.49 -5.46 11.40
C GLY A 146 8.38 -4.18 10.60
N ASN A 147 9.47 -3.39 10.55
CA ASN A 147 9.45 -2.02 10.04
C ASN A 147 8.72 -1.87 8.70
N GLY A 148 9.06 -2.67 7.68
CA GLY A 148 8.49 -2.51 6.33
C GLY A 148 6.99 -2.81 6.23
N TYR A 149 6.54 -4.01 6.59
CA TYR A 149 5.12 -4.34 6.44
C TYR A 149 4.22 -3.68 7.50
N CYS A 150 4.73 -3.41 8.71
CA CYS A 150 3.97 -2.58 9.65
C CYS A 150 3.76 -1.18 9.08
N GLU A 151 4.78 -0.61 8.44
CA GLU A 151 4.71 0.71 7.83
C GLU A 151 3.63 0.81 6.73
N ASP A 152 3.54 -0.21 5.88
CA ASP A 152 2.49 -0.26 4.85
C ASP A 152 1.10 -0.58 5.44
N ALA A 153 1.02 -1.48 6.43
CA ALA A 153 -0.24 -1.94 6.98
C ALA A 153 -0.96 -0.87 7.82
N VAL A 154 -0.22 -0.07 8.60
CA VAL A 154 -0.83 0.95 9.47
C VAL A 154 -1.44 2.09 8.68
N ALA A 155 -0.99 2.33 7.44
CA ALA A 155 -1.65 3.29 6.54
C ALA A 155 -3.09 2.83 6.25
N TYR A 156 -3.28 1.55 5.88
CA TYR A 156 -4.61 1.01 5.66
C TYR A 156 -5.41 0.92 6.96
N ALA A 157 -4.78 0.55 8.09
CA ALA A 157 -5.46 0.54 9.39
C ALA A 157 -6.06 1.91 9.70
N LYS A 158 -5.23 2.97 9.63
CA LYS A 158 -5.66 4.34 9.93
C LYS A 158 -6.73 4.87 8.98
N TYR A 159 -6.50 4.77 7.67
CA TYR A 159 -7.34 5.48 6.69
C TYR A 159 -8.60 4.72 6.28
N LEU A 160 -8.66 3.42 6.55
CA LEU A 160 -9.85 2.60 6.31
C LEU A 160 -10.57 2.24 7.60
N ASP A 161 -10.24 2.91 8.71
CA ASP A 161 -10.79 2.63 10.05
C ASP A 161 -10.81 1.10 10.34
N SER A 162 -9.67 0.46 10.07
CA SER A 162 -9.47 -0.99 10.04
C SER A 162 -8.62 -1.48 11.23
N ARG A 163 -8.25 -2.76 11.24
CA ARG A 163 -7.42 -3.38 12.27
C ARG A 163 -6.49 -4.45 11.71
N LEU A 164 -5.32 -4.59 12.33
CA LEU A 164 -4.31 -5.59 11.99
C LEU A 164 -4.58 -6.90 12.74
N LEU A 165 -4.88 -7.96 12.00
CA LEU A 165 -5.20 -9.28 12.54
C LEU A 165 -3.98 -10.23 12.47
N PRO A 166 -3.53 -10.79 13.60
CA PRO A 166 -2.64 -11.95 13.61
C PRO A 166 -3.43 -13.25 13.33
N MET A 167 -2.72 -14.35 13.10
CA MET A 167 -3.34 -15.63 12.72
C MET A 167 -4.36 -16.14 13.75
N TRP A 168 -4.06 -16.05 15.05
CA TRP A 168 -4.96 -16.59 16.07
C TRP A 168 -6.33 -15.91 16.07
N ALA A 169 -6.42 -14.65 15.65
CA ALA A 169 -7.69 -13.92 15.59
C ALA A 169 -8.64 -14.55 14.56
N LEU A 170 -8.09 -15.24 13.55
CA LEU A 170 -8.85 -15.96 12.53
C LEU A 170 -9.20 -17.39 12.96
N GLU A 171 -8.37 -18.01 13.80
CA GLU A 171 -8.45 -19.43 14.17
C GLU A 171 -9.22 -19.68 15.47
N ILE A 172 -9.27 -18.70 16.37
CA ILE A 172 -9.87 -18.87 17.68
C ILE A 172 -11.35 -19.25 17.59
N LYS A 173 -11.75 -20.19 18.45
CA LYS A 173 -13.13 -20.60 18.64
C LYS A 173 -13.68 -19.93 19.89
N LEU A 174 -14.84 -19.28 19.74
CA LEU A 174 -15.51 -18.54 20.78
C LEU A 174 -16.95 -19.05 20.86
N TYR A 175 -17.45 -19.34 22.05
CA TYR A 175 -18.84 -19.76 22.20
C TYR A 175 -19.78 -18.56 22.01
N ASP A 176 -20.80 -18.71 21.19
CA ASP A 176 -21.87 -17.72 21.04
C ASP A 176 -23.16 -18.23 21.67
N ASP A 177 -23.52 -17.65 22.82
CA ASP A 177 -24.72 -18.03 23.57
C ASP A 177 -26.02 -17.87 22.76
N SER A 178 -26.08 -16.90 21.85
CA SER A 178 -27.28 -16.63 21.04
C SER A 178 -27.49 -17.66 19.94
N LEU A 179 -26.39 -18.25 19.44
CA LEU A 179 -26.40 -19.29 18.42
C LEU A 179 -26.28 -20.70 19.00
N GLY A 180 -25.95 -20.82 20.29
CA GLY A 180 -25.75 -22.09 20.99
C GLY A 180 -24.58 -22.91 20.44
N ARG A 181 -23.59 -22.28 19.80
CA ARG A 181 -22.46 -22.96 19.15
C ARG A 181 -21.18 -22.15 19.22
N GLU A 182 -20.06 -22.81 18.96
CA GLU A 182 -18.81 -22.12 18.68
C GLU A 182 -18.87 -21.38 17.34
N VAL A 183 -18.31 -20.18 17.35
CA VAL A 183 -18.10 -19.30 16.21
C VAL A 183 -16.61 -18.97 16.08
N ASP A 184 -16.18 -18.69 14.86
CA ASP A 184 -14.86 -18.12 14.58
C ASP A 184 -14.98 -16.78 13.83
N TYR A 185 -13.83 -16.19 13.48
CA TYR A 185 -13.80 -14.94 12.73
C TYR A 185 -14.61 -15.00 11.43
N PHE A 186 -14.63 -16.14 10.74
CA PHE A 186 -15.35 -16.27 9.47
C PHE A 186 -16.87 -16.35 9.66
N ASP A 187 -17.34 -16.76 10.84
CA ASP A 187 -18.74 -16.59 11.25
C ASP A 187 -19.05 -15.13 11.61
N LEU A 188 -18.17 -14.47 12.38
CA LEU A 188 -18.36 -13.11 12.88
C LEU A 188 -18.32 -12.05 11.78
N CYS A 189 -17.29 -12.08 10.93
CA CYS A 189 -17.00 -11.10 9.89
C CYS A 189 -17.04 -11.75 8.49
N SER A 190 -18.07 -12.55 8.21
CA SER A 190 -18.20 -13.33 6.97
C SER A 190 -18.12 -12.52 5.67
N LYS A 191 -18.52 -11.24 5.70
CA LYS A 191 -18.57 -10.36 4.54
C LYS A 191 -17.43 -9.34 4.46
N THR A 192 -16.70 -9.13 5.54
CA THR A 192 -15.62 -8.12 5.61
C THR A 192 -14.50 -8.50 4.65
N PRO A 193 -14.16 -7.69 3.64
CA PRO A 193 -12.97 -7.89 2.84
C PRO A 193 -11.71 -8.02 3.69
N MET A 194 -10.70 -8.74 3.19
CA MET A 194 -9.41 -8.83 3.87
C MET A 194 -8.27 -8.42 2.94
N ILE A 195 -7.39 -7.56 3.44
CA ILE A 195 -6.14 -7.18 2.76
C ILE A 195 -5.05 -8.17 3.12
N PHE A 196 -4.40 -8.68 2.09
CA PHE A 196 -3.20 -9.50 2.18
C PHE A 196 -2.00 -8.81 1.55
N PHE A 197 -0.85 -9.01 2.16
CA PHE A 197 0.42 -8.41 1.73
C PHE A 197 1.22 -9.41 0.94
N ASN A 198 1.49 -9.07 -0.32
CA ASN A 198 2.27 -9.88 -1.25
C ASN A 198 1.76 -11.34 -1.30
N HIS A 199 2.61 -12.36 -1.12
CA HIS A 199 2.24 -13.78 -1.10
C HIS A 199 1.98 -14.33 0.31
N TYR A 200 2.07 -13.51 1.37
CA TYR A 200 2.05 -13.97 2.76
C TYR A 200 0.63 -14.20 3.29
N TRP A 201 -0.12 -15.06 2.60
CA TRP A 201 -1.53 -15.33 2.88
C TRP A 201 -1.68 -16.46 3.90
N ASN A 202 -0.62 -17.23 4.13
CA ASN A 202 -0.54 -18.33 5.10
C ASN A 202 -1.72 -19.34 5.02
N GLY A 203 -2.23 -19.58 3.81
CA GLY A 203 -3.36 -20.51 3.59
C GLY A 203 -4.72 -19.99 4.05
N VAL A 204 -4.82 -18.73 4.52
CA VAL A 204 -6.07 -18.18 5.07
C VAL A 204 -7.18 -18.17 4.03
N SER A 205 -6.87 -17.75 2.81
CA SER A 205 -7.85 -17.67 1.71
C SER A 205 -8.20 -19.04 1.11
N GLU A 206 -7.37 -20.04 1.36
CA GLU A 206 -7.50 -21.43 0.93
C GLU A 206 -8.23 -22.29 1.96
N SER A 207 -8.39 -21.77 3.18
CA SER A 207 -9.09 -22.44 4.26
C SER A 207 -10.51 -22.80 3.84
N PRO A 208 -11.00 -24.03 4.15
CA PRO A 208 -12.41 -24.38 3.95
C PRO A 208 -13.38 -23.48 4.71
N ARG A 209 -12.89 -22.72 5.69
CA ARG A 209 -13.67 -21.72 6.44
C ARG A 209 -13.81 -20.39 5.71
N TRP A 210 -12.99 -20.12 4.69
CA TRP A 210 -13.10 -18.89 3.90
C TRP A 210 -14.44 -18.86 3.16
N PRO A 211 -15.31 -17.86 3.41
CA PRO A 211 -16.60 -17.78 2.72
C PRO A 211 -16.38 -17.54 1.22
N LYS A 212 -17.17 -18.26 0.39
CA LYS A 212 -17.02 -18.23 -1.08
C LYS A 212 -17.07 -16.82 -1.69
N ASP A 213 -17.90 -15.95 -1.11
CA ASP A 213 -18.14 -14.60 -1.60
C ASP A 213 -17.41 -13.53 -0.77
N LYS A 214 -16.53 -13.91 0.17
CA LYS A 214 -15.75 -12.95 0.98
C LYS A 214 -14.67 -12.31 0.10
N PRO A 215 -14.65 -10.97 -0.06
CA PRO A 215 -13.69 -10.33 -0.96
C PRO A 215 -12.25 -10.41 -0.47
N LEU A 216 -11.32 -10.52 -1.41
CA LEU A 216 -9.89 -10.65 -1.16
C LEU A 216 -9.14 -9.50 -1.84
N PHE A 217 -8.45 -8.68 -1.05
CA PHE A 217 -7.67 -7.54 -1.53
C PHE A 217 -6.17 -7.87 -1.43
N LEU A 218 -5.41 -7.53 -2.46
CA LEU A 218 -3.96 -7.73 -2.52
C LEU A 218 -3.24 -6.40 -2.53
N MET A 219 -2.32 -6.19 -1.60
CA MET A 219 -1.27 -5.18 -1.73
C MET A 219 0.03 -5.86 -2.22
N PRO A 220 0.40 -5.73 -3.50
CA PRO A 220 1.53 -6.45 -4.06
C PRO A 220 2.85 -5.76 -3.75
N ASN A 221 3.91 -6.56 -3.63
CA ASN A 221 5.29 -6.08 -3.78
C ASN A 221 5.80 -6.53 -5.15
N ILE A 222 5.62 -5.67 -6.16
CA ILE A 222 5.88 -5.98 -7.57
C ILE A 222 7.36 -6.28 -7.90
N GLU A 223 8.27 -6.10 -6.95
CA GLU A 223 9.69 -6.39 -7.10
C GLU A 223 10.04 -7.84 -6.75
N MET A 224 9.11 -8.61 -6.16
CA MET A 224 9.35 -9.99 -5.74
C MET A 224 8.65 -10.99 -6.66
N PHE A 225 9.37 -12.03 -7.06
CA PHE A 225 8.92 -13.05 -8.02
C PHE A 225 7.90 -14.05 -7.44
N GLU A 226 7.63 -14.00 -6.14
CA GLU A 226 6.75 -14.95 -5.43
C GLU A 226 5.27 -14.73 -5.71
N LEU A 227 4.88 -13.56 -6.23
CA LEU A 227 3.53 -13.34 -6.73
C LEU A 227 3.35 -14.00 -8.10
N THR A 228 2.40 -14.92 -8.16
CA THR A 228 2.03 -15.64 -9.39
C THR A 228 0.74 -15.10 -10.00
N ALA A 229 0.46 -15.46 -11.26
CA ALA A 229 -0.80 -15.13 -11.94
C ALA A 229 -2.03 -15.54 -11.12
N THR A 230 -1.96 -16.68 -10.42
CA THR A 230 -3.02 -17.17 -9.53
C THR A 230 -3.38 -16.19 -8.42
N HIS A 231 -2.42 -15.46 -7.86
CA HIS A 231 -2.70 -14.45 -6.84
C HIS A 231 -3.53 -13.30 -7.43
N TYR A 232 -3.12 -12.81 -8.60
CA TYR A 232 -3.83 -11.72 -9.29
C TYR A 232 -5.22 -12.16 -9.79
N TRP A 233 -5.39 -13.36 -10.32
CA TRP A 233 -6.70 -13.82 -10.78
C TRP A 233 -7.70 -14.11 -9.65
N ARG A 234 -7.24 -14.35 -8.41
CA ARG A 234 -8.10 -14.71 -7.28
C ARG A 234 -8.64 -13.51 -6.50
N VAL A 235 -7.98 -12.36 -6.58
CA VAL A 235 -8.37 -11.17 -5.81
C VAL A 235 -9.59 -10.47 -6.44
N ASP A 236 -10.25 -9.61 -5.67
CA ASP A 236 -11.26 -8.66 -6.17
C ASP A 236 -10.63 -7.29 -6.43
N VAL A 237 -9.59 -6.96 -5.64
CA VAL A 237 -8.94 -5.65 -5.68
C VAL A 237 -7.42 -5.78 -5.54
N VAL A 238 -6.69 -4.96 -6.30
CA VAL A 238 -5.24 -4.75 -6.12
C VAL A 238 -4.97 -3.31 -5.66
N LEU A 239 -4.23 -3.16 -4.56
CA LEU A 239 -3.87 -1.89 -3.94
C LEU A 239 -2.41 -1.54 -4.23
N CYS A 240 -2.19 -0.74 -5.27
CA CYS A 240 -0.86 -0.36 -5.73
C CYS A 240 -0.35 0.91 -5.02
N LYS A 241 0.75 0.77 -4.26
CA LYS A 241 1.40 1.89 -3.57
C LYS A 241 2.09 2.88 -4.51
N THR A 242 2.57 2.41 -5.67
CA THR A 242 3.31 3.23 -6.64
C THR A 242 2.58 3.31 -7.98
N HIS A 243 2.81 4.39 -8.74
CA HIS A 243 2.27 4.53 -10.08
C HIS A 243 2.76 3.42 -11.02
N VAL A 244 4.04 3.03 -10.88
CA VAL A 244 4.62 1.92 -11.65
C VAL A 244 3.90 0.60 -11.37
N CYS A 245 3.48 0.34 -10.13
CA CYS A 245 2.64 -0.83 -9.82
C CYS A 245 1.31 -0.74 -10.56
N TYR A 246 0.63 0.41 -10.46
CA TYR A 246 -0.67 0.62 -11.07
C TYR A 246 -0.62 0.37 -12.59
N ASP A 247 0.35 0.96 -13.28
CA ASP A 247 0.52 0.80 -14.73
C ASP A 247 0.79 -0.67 -15.11
N ARG A 248 1.74 -1.30 -14.41
CA ARG A 248 2.16 -2.68 -14.71
C ARG A 248 1.05 -3.69 -14.45
N VAL A 249 0.35 -3.58 -13.33
CA VAL A 249 -0.73 -4.49 -12.96
C VAL A 249 -1.94 -4.28 -13.87
N THR A 250 -2.32 -3.03 -14.15
CA THR A 250 -3.42 -2.74 -15.07
C THR A 250 -3.12 -3.28 -16.47
N ARG A 251 -1.91 -3.05 -16.97
CA ARG A 251 -1.45 -3.63 -18.24
C ARG A 251 -1.47 -5.15 -18.22
N TRP A 252 -0.99 -5.77 -17.13
CA TRP A 252 -1.00 -7.22 -17.00
C TRP A 252 -2.42 -7.80 -17.10
N TYR A 253 -3.42 -7.21 -16.43
CA TYR A 253 -4.82 -7.63 -16.58
C TYR A 253 -5.38 -7.40 -17.98
N SER A 254 -4.98 -6.33 -18.67
CA SER A 254 -5.39 -6.08 -20.05
C SER A 254 -4.85 -7.15 -21.03
N GLU A 255 -3.65 -7.68 -20.75
CA GLU A 255 -2.98 -8.67 -21.59
C GLU A 255 -3.37 -10.12 -21.23
N ASN A 256 -3.63 -10.41 -19.95
CA ASN A 256 -3.81 -11.77 -19.42
C ASN A 256 -5.25 -12.07 -18.99
N GLY A 257 -6.14 -11.08 -19.03
CA GLY A 257 -7.52 -11.19 -18.59
C GLY A 257 -7.70 -11.07 -17.08
N SER A 258 -8.94 -10.76 -16.68
CA SER A 258 -9.33 -10.51 -15.29
C SER A 258 -10.60 -11.32 -14.96
N PRO A 259 -10.46 -12.60 -14.56
CA PRO A 259 -11.60 -13.52 -14.38
C PRO A 259 -12.64 -13.05 -13.36
N ARG A 260 -12.21 -12.25 -12.38
CA ARG A 260 -13.06 -11.68 -11.33
C ARG A 260 -13.37 -10.19 -11.51
N ASN A 261 -13.10 -9.62 -12.70
CA ASN A 261 -13.24 -8.20 -12.97
C ASN A 261 -12.51 -7.32 -11.94
N VAL A 262 -11.26 -7.71 -11.64
CA VAL A 262 -10.41 -7.11 -10.61
C VAL A 262 -10.26 -5.61 -10.82
N LYS A 263 -10.40 -4.85 -9.74
CA LYS A 263 -10.14 -3.41 -9.71
C LYS A 263 -8.74 -3.12 -9.21
N VAL A 264 -8.01 -2.23 -9.89
CA VAL A 264 -6.68 -1.81 -9.47
C VAL A 264 -6.80 -0.37 -8.98
N PHE A 265 -6.35 -0.09 -7.76
CA PHE A 265 -6.32 1.27 -7.21
C PHE A 265 -4.89 1.71 -6.97
N TYR A 266 -4.59 2.94 -7.37
CA TYR A 266 -3.38 3.62 -6.93
C TYR A 266 -3.66 4.28 -5.57
N THR A 267 -3.08 3.75 -4.50
CA THR A 267 -3.40 4.16 -3.12
C THR A 267 -2.54 5.28 -2.59
N LYS A 268 -1.39 5.56 -3.23
CA LYS A 268 -0.42 6.63 -2.90
C LYS A 268 -0.38 6.97 -1.41
N HIS A 269 0.19 6.07 -0.60
CA HIS A 269 0.40 6.37 0.82
C HIS A 269 1.89 6.46 1.16
N THR A 270 2.19 7.41 2.04
CA THR A 270 3.43 7.51 2.80
C THR A 270 3.07 7.31 4.27
N SER A 271 4.00 6.72 5.00
CA SER A 271 3.80 6.17 6.33
C SER A 271 4.34 7.09 7.43
N SER A 272 4.62 6.51 8.60
CA SER A 272 5.18 7.16 9.80
C SER A 272 6.30 8.17 9.51
N ASP A 273 6.16 9.39 10.03
CA ASP A 273 7.22 10.40 10.02
C ASP A 273 8.14 10.18 11.22
N GLN A 274 9.19 9.37 11.02
CA GLN A 274 10.13 8.99 12.09
C GLN A 274 10.89 10.18 12.68
N ALA A 275 11.14 11.22 11.88
CA ALA A 275 11.83 12.42 12.35
C ALA A 275 10.92 13.25 13.25
N GLU A 276 9.65 13.44 12.85
CA GLU A 276 8.66 14.10 13.69
C GLU A 276 8.40 13.31 14.98
N PHE A 277 8.29 11.99 14.88
CA PHE A 277 8.10 11.12 16.03
C PHE A 277 9.24 11.26 17.06
N ALA A 278 10.49 11.27 16.58
CA ALA A 278 11.65 11.49 17.44
C ALA A 278 11.65 12.89 18.09
N ARG A 279 11.30 13.95 17.35
CA ARG A 279 11.16 15.31 17.91
C ARG A 279 10.14 15.36 19.05
N GLN A 280 8.99 14.71 18.88
CA GLN A 280 7.94 14.70 19.91
C GLN A 280 8.37 13.94 21.18
N ARG A 281 9.22 12.92 21.05
CA ARG A 281 9.71 12.14 22.20
C ARG A 281 10.93 12.75 22.91
N GLN A 282 11.88 13.26 22.14
CA GLN A 282 13.18 13.71 22.64
C GLN A 282 13.26 15.24 22.79
N GLY A 283 12.17 15.95 22.45
CA GLY A 283 12.09 17.40 22.45
C GLY A 283 12.39 18.00 21.07
N SER A 284 11.81 19.16 20.78
CA SER A 284 11.84 19.80 19.45
C SER A 284 13.25 20.02 18.87
N ASN A 285 14.26 20.17 19.73
CA ASN A 285 15.64 20.49 19.35
C ASN A 285 16.52 19.24 19.15
N SER A 286 15.97 18.04 19.35
CA SER A 286 16.71 16.76 19.23
C SER A 286 17.07 16.39 17.78
N ILE A 287 16.20 16.72 16.83
CA ILE A 287 16.37 16.43 15.41
C ILE A 287 16.33 17.75 14.64
N ALA A 288 17.43 18.09 13.97
CA ALA A 288 17.50 19.28 13.14
C ALA A 288 16.45 19.24 12.01
N PRO A 289 15.89 20.40 11.61
CA PRO A 289 15.05 20.50 10.42
C PRO A 289 15.77 19.94 9.19
N LYS A 290 14.99 19.39 8.24
CA LYS A 290 15.55 18.91 6.97
C LYS A 290 16.12 20.10 6.19
N ASP A 291 17.40 20.04 5.87
CA ASP A 291 18.07 20.99 5.00
C ASP A 291 18.21 20.40 3.60
N PHE A 292 17.49 20.96 2.63
CA PHE A 292 17.53 20.53 1.24
C PHE A 292 18.55 21.30 0.39
N SER A 293 19.29 22.25 0.97
CA SER A 293 20.37 22.97 0.26
C SER A 293 21.59 22.08 0.02
N SER A 294 21.81 21.09 0.89
CA SER A 294 22.87 20.07 0.77
C SER A 294 22.30 18.67 1.02
N VAL A 295 21.72 18.07 -0.02
CA VAL A 295 21.13 16.74 0.07
C VAL A 295 22.22 15.67 0.21
N LYS A 296 22.18 14.91 1.31
CA LYS A 296 23.02 13.74 1.53
C LYS A 296 22.18 12.48 1.41
N PHE A 297 22.62 11.54 0.59
CA PHE A 297 21.99 10.23 0.46
C PHE A 297 22.70 9.23 1.36
N ILE A 298 21.95 8.62 2.27
CA ILE A 298 22.42 7.49 3.07
C ILE A 298 21.69 6.26 2.54
N HIS A 299 22.46 5.26 2.10
CA HIS A 299 21.90 3.96 1.78
C HIS A 299 21.97 3.05 3.00
N THR A 300 20.81 2.80 3.62
CA THR A 300 20.70 1.81 4.69
C THR A 300 20.15 0.53 4.09
N ALA A 301 20.96 -0.55 4.13
CA ALA A 301 20.50 -1.86 3.68
C ALA A 301 19.34 -2.32 4.58
N GLY A 302 18.19 -2.61 3.96
CA GLY A 302 17.05 -3.19 4.67
C GLY A 302 17.32 -4.64 5.10
N SER A 303 16.53 -5.15 6.04
CA SER A 303 16.66 -6.52 6.55
C SER A 303 16.20 -7.62 5.58
N SER A 304 15.74 -7.25 4.37
CA SER A 304 15.35 -8.22 3.35
C SER A 304 16.58 -8.93 2.81
N VAL A 305 16.65 -10.24 3.04
CA VAL A 305 17.69 -11.13 2.49
C VAL A 305 17.78 -11.10 0.97
N TRP A 306 16.67 -10.75 0.28
CA TRP A 306 16.61 -10.64 -1.17
C TRP A 306 16.97 -9.26 -1.70
N LYS A 307 16.92 -8.22 -0.86
CA LYS A 307 17.24 -6.82 -1.24
C LYS A 307 18.62 -6.39 -0.75
N ALA A 308 19.19 -7.05 0.25
CA ALA A 308 20.56 -6.84 0.68
C ALA A 308 21.53 -7.61 -0.22
N ARG A 309 22.34 -6.90 -1.01
CA ARG A 309 23.47 -7.50 -1.73
C ARG A 309 24.64 -7.76 -0.77
N THR A 310 25.10 -9.01 -0.80
CA THR A 310 26.47 -9.44 -0.57
C THR A 310 27.50 -8.36 -0.94
N HIS A 311 28.07 -7.71 0.07
CA HIS A 311 29.44 -7.21 -0.06
C HIS A 311 30.35 -8.38 0.32
N THR A 312 30.67 -9.24 -0.65
CA THR A 312 31.89 -10.04 -0.55
C THR A 312 33.05 -9.06 -0.44
N ARG A 313 33.70 -9.05 0.72
CA ARG A 313 35.05 -8.48 0.87
C ARG A 313 36.03 -9.24 -0.01
#